data_AF-A0A9P8IWS4-F1
#
_entry.id   AF-A0A9P8IWS4-F1
#
_cell.length_a   1.000
_cell.length_b   1.000
_cell.length_c   1.000
_cell.angle_alpha   90.00
_cell.angle_beta   90.00
_cell.angle_gamma   90.00
#
_symmetry.space_group_name_H-M   'P 1'
#
loop_
_entity.id
_entity.type
_entity.pdbx_description
1 polymer ?
#
loop_
_entity_poly.entity_id
_entity_poly.type
_entity_poly.pdbx_seq_one_letter_code
_entity_poly.pdbx_strand_id
1 'polypeptide(L)'
;MAPTMPRMAAFGLLLLGLPSTALAKPTGLQPRQNVPGDTPFVSFDACSHSQRQDIEKAWADVVTLTGISKQFNPPGTIESRIFGDDINLRFKDISRIYTIFHNIQELSKNGRKMQISCQDVYQEHRAAKDQVSCKNEIQSSSGSIGGYAFSTEPTIEKSTIVLCDTFFGPGQEFLGELVDNLRKAPEGDRKNPNLMAGKGKILLHELTHLTALAETSTNDADSYAWYATEKYFESMFGTPNAAYEKRDGDEDDTSPEQPAPPAVPTKALNIILENKRRGVPMDKDYQDRMNWLFFSTNYGTASQCALFPALATRADVSIGTFSVNALKDNYFPAGTYDVKTQDGDCQYKNDGRGNPGALWCGDTVHSCKQHRDRQRVTWCRGIDPPSQIQHVPMVVCEW
;
A
#
# COMPACT_ATOMS: atom_id res chain seq x y z
N MET A 1 56.27 -40.65 66.58
CA MET A 1 56.23 -40.90 65.12
C MET A 1 55.02 -40.16 64.58
N ALA A 2 55.25 -39.05 63.89
CA ALA A 2 54.20 -38.21 63.32
C ALA A 2 53.72 -38.80 61.99
N PRO A 3 52.40 -38.82 61.70
CA PRO A 3 51.93 -39.17 60.37
C PRO A 3 51.88 -37.92 59.48
N THR A 4 52.48 -38.07 58.31
CA THR A 4 52.50 -37.17 57.17
C THR A 4 51.09 -37.01 56.56
N MET A 5 50.62 -35.77 56.43
CA MET A 5 49.48 -35.42 55.57
C MET A 5 49.95 -35.19 54.12
N PRO A 6 49.21 -35.66 53.09
CA PRO A 6 49.54 -35.36 51.71
C PRO A 6 48.95 -33.99 51.28
N ARG A 7 49.75 -33.24 50.52
CA ARG A 7 49.34 -32.03 49.80
C ARG A 7 48.26 -32.36 48.77
N MET A 8 47.09 -31.74 48.86
CA MET A 8 46.16 -31.65 47.74
C MET A 8 46.63 -30.57 46.76
N ALA A 9 46.69 -30.93 45.48
CA ALA A 9 46.89 -30.00 44.37
C ALA A 9 45.60 -29.22 44.13
N ALA A 10 45.70 -27.89 44.13
CA ALA A 10 44.62 -26.99 43.73
C ALA A 10 44.50 -27.00 42.19
N PHE A 11 43.45 -27.60 41.66
CA PHE A 11 43.00 -27.33 40.30
C PHE A 11 42.27 -25.99 40.29
N GLY A 12 42.93 -24.96 39.75
CA GLY A 12 42.29 -23.68 39.46
C GLY A 12 41.29 -23.84 38.32
N LEU A 13 40.00 -23.83 38.67
CA LEU A 13 38.91 -23.74 37.70
C LEU A 13 38.81 -22.28 37.26
N LEU A 14 39.26 -21.98 36.04
CA LEU A 14 39.12 -20.66 35.42
C LEU A 14 37.64 -20.46 35.05
N LEU A 15 36.84 -19.88 35.94
CA LEU A 15 35.50 -19.40 35.64
C LEU A 15 35.63 -18.17 34.74
N LEU A 16 35.49 -18.37 33.43
CA LEU A 16 35.25 -17.30 32.47
C LEU A 16 33.93 -16.60 32.87
N GLY A 17 34.05 -15.40 33.43
CA GLY A 17 32.92 -14.52 33.67
C GLY A 17 32.25 -14.16 32.35
N LEU A 18 31.07 -14.72 32.11
CA LEU A 18 30.17 -14.24 31.09
C LEU A 18 29.69 -12.83 31.50
N PRO A 19 29.79 -11.81 30.62
CA PRO A 19 29.21 -10.51 30.91
C PRO A 19 27.71 -10.68 31.09
N SER A 20 27.22 -10.30 32.27
CA SER A 20 25.79 -10.12 32.51
C SER A 20 25.27 -9.10 31.51
N THR A 21 24.59 -9.58 30.47
CA THR A 21 23.76 -8.75 29.62
C THR A 21 22.58 -8.31 30.48
N ALA A 22 22.74 -7.15 31.13
CA ALA A 22 21.60 -6.40 31.60
C ALA A 22 20.68 -6.19 30.40
N LEU A 23 19.51 -6.85 30.42
CA LEU A 23 18.43 -6.57 29.48
C LEU A 23 18.17 -5.07 29.56
N ALA A 24 18.53 -4.34 28.50
CA ALA A 24 18.12 -2.96 28.35
C ALA A 24 16.59 -2.95 28.36
N LYS A 25 16.02 -2.28 29.37
CA LYS A 25 14.59 -1.99 29.46
C LYS A 25 14.17 -1.32 28.14
N PRO A 26 13.06 -1.73 27.50
CA PRO A 26 12.62 -1.09 26.27
C PRO A 26 12.47 0.40 26.55
N THR A 27 13.21 1.22 25.83
CA THR A 27 13.10 2.67 25.88
C THR A 27 11.68 2.98 25.40
N GLY A 28 10.76 3.21 26.33
CA GLY A 28 9.42 3.65 26.00
C GLY A 28 9.54 4.91 25.16
N LEU A 29 8.97 4.88 23.96
CA LEU A 29 8.78 6.06 23.12
C LEU A 29 8.01 7.09 23.96
N GLN A 30 8.73 8.01 24.60
CA GLN A 30 8.11 9.17 25.20
C GLN A 30 7.68 10.10 24.06
N PRO A 31 6.42 10.57 24.04
CA PRO A 31 5.97 11.58 23.09
C PRO A 31 6.93 12.77 23.15
N ARG A 32 7.44 13.22 22.00
CA ARG A 32 8.24 14.44 21.92
C ARG A 32 7.41 15.60 22.48
N GLN A 33 7.99 16.36 23.41
CA GLN A 33 7.37 17.61 23.88
C GLN A 33 7.37 18.63 22.74
N ASN A 34 6.19 19.22 22.49
CA ASN A 34 5.95 20.22 21.45
C ASN A 34 6.80 21.47 21.64
N VAL A 35 7.54 21.86 20.59
CA VAL A 35 8.06 23.22 20.45
C VAL A 35 7.07 23.99 19.56
N PRO A 36 6.43 25.07 20.05
CA PRO A 36 5.56 25.90 19.23
C PRO A 36 6.29 26.38 17.97
N GLY A 37 5.70 26.14 16.79
CA GLY A 37 6.25 26.58 15.49
C GLY A 37 7.01 25.55 14.66
N ASP A 38 7.21 24.31 15.15
CA ASP A 38 7.84 23.21 14.39
C ASP A 38 6.81 22.45 13.52
N THR A 39 5.99 23.19 12.77
CA THR A 39 5.01 22.63 11.83
C THR A 39 5.33 23.06 10.41
N PRO A 40 4.96 22.27 9.37
CA PRO A 40 5.21 22.65 7.99
C PRO A 40 4.20 23.66 7.44
N PHE A 41 3.21 24.08 8.22
CA PHE A 41 2.09 24.89 7.73
C PHE A 41 2.45 26.37 7.72
N VAL A 42 2.41 27.05 6.56
CA VAL A 42 2.67 28.49 6.40
C VAL A 42 1.44 29.31 6.74
N SER A 43 0.27 28.87 6.29
CA SER A 43 -0.98 29.59 6.39
C SER A 43 -2.10 28.68 6.91
N PHE A 44 -3.02 29.32 7.63
CA PHE A 44 -4.23 28.72 8.19
C PHE A 44 -5.41 29.57 7.73
N ASP A 45 -6.04 29.16 6.64
CA ASP A 45 -7.17 29.86 6.06
C ASP A 45 -8.47 29.50 6.79
N ALA A 46 -9.29 30.52 7.07
CA ALA A 46 -10.55 30.40 7.80
C ALA A 46 -10.52 29.61 9.13
N CYS A 47 -9.33 29.37 9.71
CA CYS A 47 -9.18 28.65 10.97
C CYS A 47 -9.19 29.60 12.17
N SER A 48 -10.06 29.31 13.14
CA SER A 48 -10.06 29.93 14.47
C SER A 48 -8.77 29.60 15.25
N HIS A 49 -8.52 30.35 16.33
CA HIS A 49 -7.33 30.12 17.16
C HIS A 49 -7.26 28.71 17.76
N SER A 50 -8.39 28.20 18.26
CA SER A 50 -8.47 26.83 18.81
C SER A 50 -8.23 25.78 17.73
N GLN A 51 -8.81 25.93 16.53
CA GLN A 51 -8.57 25.01 15.42
C GLN A 51 -7.09 24.96 15.04
N ARG A 52 -6.38 26.09 15.04
CA ARG A 52 -4.93 26.13 14.77
C ARG A 52 -4.15 25.33 15.82
N GLN A 53 -4.47 25.51 17.10
CA GLN A 53 -3.83 24.75 18.18
C GLN A 53 -4.08 23.24 18.03
N ASP A 54 -5.30 22.86 17.65
CA ASP A 54 -5.64 21.47 17.37
C ASP A 54 -4.81 20.90 16.22
N ILE A 55 -4.65 21.66 15.13
CA ILE A 55 -3.86 21.24 13.96
C ILE A 55 -2.38 21.07 14.33
N GLU A 56 -1.82 22.01 15.09
CA GLU A 56 -0.42 21.94 15.54
C GLU A 56 -0.19 20.74 16.48
N LYS A 57 -1.15 20.45 17.38
CA LYS A 57 -1.08 19.28 18.25
C LYS A 57 -1.26 17.98 17.46
N ALA A 58 -2.16 17.94 16.49
CA ALA A 58 -2.32 16.80 15.59
C ALA A 58 -1.06 16.54 14.74
N TRP A 59 -0.35 17.59 14.33
CA TRP A 59 0.94 17.45 13.66
C TRP A 59 1.99 16.76 14.54
N ALA A 60 2.04 17.08 15.82
CA ALA A 60 2.92 16.38 16.75
C ALA A 60 2.59 14.88 16.87
N ASP A 61 1.31 14.55 16.82
CA ASP A 61 0.86 13.16 16.76
C ASP A 61 1.34 12.51 15.45
N VAL A 62 1.24 13.18 14.30
CA VAL A 62 1.80 12.69 13.01
C VAL A 62 3.29 12.42 13.11
N VAL A 63 4.08 13.33 13.68
CA VAL A 63 5.53 13.12 13.87
C VAL A 63 5.79 11.89 14.74
N THR A 64 4.97 11.66 15.76
CA THR A 64 5.06 10.48 16.62
C THR A 64 4.71 9.19 15.86
N LEU A 65 3.58 9.19 15.14
CA LEU A 65 3.09 8.05 14.37
C LEU A 65 4.03 7.66 13.23
N THR A 66 4.63 8.63 12.56
CA THR A 66 5.59 8.37 11.48
C THR A 66 6.93 7.84 12.02
N GLY A 67 7.27 8.17 13.27
CA GLY A 67 8.49 7.78 14.00
C GLY A 67 8.57 6.32 14.44
N ILE A 68 7.53 5.52 14.20
CA ILE A 68 7.51 4.10 14.56
C ILE A 68 8.60 3.30 13.85
N SER A 69 9.02 2.21 14.51
CA SER A 69 9.85 1.17 13.90
C SER A 69 9.05 0.43 12.82
N LYS A 70 9.69 0.19 11.67
CA LYS A 70 9.10 -0.48 10.52
C LYS A 70 9.95 -1.70 10.21
N GLN A 71 9.36 -2.89 10.22
CA GLN A 71 10.05 -4.14 9.91
C GLN A 71 9.20 -4.96 8.96
N PHE A 72 9.69 -5.13 7.73
CA PHE A 72 9.01 -5.89 6.68
C PHE A 72 9.69 -7.23 6.39
N ASN A 73 10.76 -7.61 7.11
CA ASN A 73 11.42 -8.91 6.91
C ASN A 73 11.87 -9.55 8.24
N PRO A 74 11.23 -10.67 8.65
CA PRO A 74 9.94 -11.14 8.14
C PRO A 74 8.85 -10.08 8.39
N PRO A 75 7.74 -10.07 7.63
CA PRO A 75 6.65 -9.14 7.88
C PRO A 75 5.94 -9.53 9.18
N GLY A 76 5.58 -8.53 9.99
CA GLY A 76 4.72 -8.73 11.15
C GLY A 76 3.25 -8.84 10.76
N THR A 77 2.38 -9.14 11.75
CA THR A 77 0.93 -9.30 11.51
C THR A 77 0.28 -8.05 10.94
N ILE A 78 0.70 -6.87 11.40
CA ILE A 78 0.15 -5.59 10.92
C ILE A 78 0.64 -5.31 9.50
N GLU A 79 1.93 -5.53 9.22
CA GLU A 79 2.50 -5.38 7.87
C GLU A 79 1.78 -6.29 6.87
N SER A 80 1.60 -7.57 7.21
CA SER A 80 0.85 -8.56 6.44
C SER A 80 -0.61 -8.15 6.20
N ARG A 81 -1.31 -7.70 7.25
CA ARG A 81 -2.73 -7.34 7.17
C ARG A 81 -3.00 -6.08 6.34
N ILE A 82 -2.08 -5.12 6.41
CA ILE A 82 -2.28 -3.82 5.77
C ILE A 82 -1.73 -3.82 4.36
N PHE A 83 -0.52 -4.34 4.17
CA PHE A 83 0.12 -4.30 2.87
C PHE A 83 0.01 -5.61 2.12
N GLY A 84 -0.15 -6.75 2.80
CA GLY A 84 -0.19 -8.09 2.22
C GLY A 84 0.95 -8.98 2.73
N ASP A 85 0.71 -10.29 2.82
CA ASP A 85 1.68 -11.28 3.32
C ASP A 85 2.99 -11.36 2.52
N ASP A 86 2.97 -10.89 1.28
CA ASP A 86 4.10 -10.86 0.37
C ASP A 86 4.93 -9.57 0.45
N ILE A 87 4.60 -8.65 1.37
CA ILE A 87 5.26 -7.33 1.45
C ILE A 87 6.79 -7.45 1.60
N ASN A 88 7.28 -8.50 2.25
CA ASN A 88 8.70 -8.80 2.39
C ASN A 88 9.42 -9.09 1.06
N LEU A 89 8.68 -9.41 0.00
CA LEU A 89 9.18 -9.65 -1.34
C LEU A 89 9.00 -8.43 -2.27
N ARG A 90 8.18 -7.44 -1.88
CA ARG A 90 7.88 -6.23 -2.67
C ARG A 90 8.78 -5.05 -2.28
N PHE A 91 10.07 -5.16 -2.59
CA PHE A 91 11.09 -4.15 -2.24
C PHE A 91 10.76 -2.72 -2.70
N LYS A 92 10.09 -2.56 -3.85
CA LYS A 92 9.65 -1.24 -4.34
C LYS A 92 8.61 -0.62 -3.41
N ASP A 93 7.67 -1.42 -2.92
CA ASP A 93 6.61 -0.95 -2.03
C ASP A 93 7.17 -0.65 -0.64
N ILE A 94 8.08 -1.49 -0.14
CA ILE A 94 8.84 -1.20 1.08
C ILE A 94 9.60 0.14 0.94
N SER A 95 10.35 0.32 -0.15
CA SER A 95 11.08 1.58 -0.39
C SER A 95 10.13 2.77 -0.45
N ARG A 96 8.98 2.62 -1.10
CA ARG A 96 7.95 3.67 -1.18
C ARG A 96 7.39 4.03 0.19
N ILE A 97 7.04 3.03 1.00
CA ILE A 97 6.57 3.23 2.37
C ILE A 97 7.62 4.04 3.15
N TYR A 98 8.89 3.61 3.14
CA TYR A 98 9.97 4.36 3.81
C TYR A 98 10.08 5.79 3.29
N THR A 99 10.04 6.00 1.98
CA THR A 99 10.11 7.34 1.37
C THR A 99 8.96 8.24 1.83
N ILE A 100 7.71 7.76 1.82
CA ILE A 100 6.54 8.56 2.26
C ILE A 100 6.71 9.00 3.72
N PHE A 101 6.98 8.05 4.62
CA PHE A 101 7.15 8.34 6.05
C PHE A 101 8.34 9.27 6.31
N HIS A 102 9.45 9.07 5.59
CA HIS A 102 10.62 9.93 5.68
C HIS A 102 10.30 11.35 5.20
N ASN A 103 9.68 11.50 4.04
CA ASN A 103 9.31 12.80 3.48
C ASN A 103 8.42 13.58 4.45
N ILE A 104 7.43 12.93 5.07
CA ILE A 104 6.56 13.56 6.07
C ILE A 104 7.37 14.06 7.27
N GLN A 105 8.32 13.27 7.79
CA GLN A 105 9.16 13.68 8.92
C GLN A 105 10.10 14.85 8.59
N GLU A 106 10.53 14.96 7.33
CA GLU A 106 11.41 16.04 6.88
C GLU A 106 10.65 17.34 6.56
N LEU A 107 9.31 17.33 6.52
CA LEU A 107 8.51 18.50 6.18
C LEU A 107 8.78 19.70 7.09
N SER A 108 8.82 19.51 8.42
CA SER A 108 9.04 20.64 9.33
C SER A 108 10.50 21.14 9.32
N LYS A 109 11.45 20.26 8.99
CA LYS A 109 12.88 20.59 8.91
C LYS A 109 13.24 21.43 7.70
N ASN A 110 12.48 21.30 6.61
CA ASN A 110 12.70 22.03 5.36
C ASN A 110 11.98 23.38 5.30
N GLY A 111 11.48 23.86 6.45
CA GLY A 111 10.76 25.12 6.58
C GLY A 111 9.26 24.98 6.34
N ARG A 112 8.52 26.03 6.72
CA ARG A 112 7.07 26.09 6.55
C ARG A 112 6.76 26.28 5.06
N LYS A 113 5.99 25.35 4.48
CA LYS A 113 5.64 25.38 3.04
C LYS A 113 4.17 25.08 2.70
N MET A 114 3.41 24.46 3.59
CA MET A 114 2.07 23.95 3.29
C MET A 114 0.94 24.89 3.70
N GLN A 115 -0.19 24.83 3.00
CA GLN A 115 -1.42 25.53 3.37
C GLN A 115 -2.42 24.59 4.04
N ILE A 116 -3.04 25.06 5.13
CA ILE A 116 -4.21 24.42 5.75
C ILE A 116 -5.40 25.36 5.63
N SER A 117 -6.58 24.80 5.34
CA SER A 117 -7.86 25.51 5.43
C SER A 117 -8.82 24.79 6.39
N CYS A 118 -9.60 25.56 7.14
CA CYS A 118 -10.71 25.07 7.95
C CYS A 118 -12.08 25.32 7.30
N GLN A 119 -12.09 25.70 6.02
CA GLN A 119 -13.28 25.81 5.17
C GLN A 119 -12.97 25.27 3.77
N ASP A 120 -14.04 24.85 3.08
CA ASP A 120 -13.91 24.35 1.71
C ASP A 120 -13.22 25.36 0.79
N VAL A 121 -12.25 24.86 0.02
CA VAL A 121 -11.47 25.66 -0.93
C VAL A 121 -11.86 25.24 -2.34
N TYR A 122 -12.28 26.21 -3.15
CA TYR A 122 -12.57 25.98 -4.56
C TYR A 122 -11.29 25.59 -5.31
N GLN A 123 -11.32 24.45 -5.99
CA GLN A 123 -10.17 23.91 -6.72
C GLN A 123 -10.21 24.37 -8.18
N GLU A 124 -9.54 25.48 -8.51
CA GLU A 124 -9.58 26.06 -9.87
C GLU A 124 -9.16 25.10 -11.00
N HIS A 125 -8.33 24.11 -10.68
CA HIS A 125 -7.84 23.10 -11.62
C HIS A 125 -8.84 21.97 -11.91
N ARG A 126 -10.01 21.96 -11.25
CA ARG A 126 -11.04 20.92 -11.41
C ARG A 126 -12.32 21.50 -11.98
N ALA A 127 -13.02 20.73 -12.81
CA ALA A 127 -14.34 21.13 -13.26
C ALA A 127 -15.32 21.15 -12.07
N ALA A 128 -16.40 21.92 -12.18
CA ALA A 128 -17.38 22.08 -11.09
C ALA A 128 -17.96 20.74 -10.57
N LYS A 129 -18.09 19.74 -11.46
CA LYS A 129 -18.57 18.39 -11.13
C LYS A 129 -17.54 17.51 -10.41
N ASP A 130 -16.26 17.86 -10.46
CA ASP A 130 -15.14 17.10 -9.90
C ASP A 130 -14.57 17.80 -8.64
N GLN A 131 -15.28 18.81 -8.12
CA GLN A 131 -14.92 19.55 -6.91
C GLN A 131 -15.11 18.67 -5.68
N VAL A 132 -14.01 18.49 -4.95
CA VAL A 132 -13.98 17.83 -3.65
C VAL A 132 -14.43 18.85 -2.60
N SER A 133 -15.27 18.43 -1.65
CA SER A 133 -15.65 19.30 -0.53
C SER A 133 -15.99 18.47 0.69
N CYS A 134 -15.91 19.10 1.86
CA CYS A 134 -16.33 18.51 3.13
C CYS A 134 -17.78 18.01 3.10
N LYS A 135 -18.63 18.49 2.19
CA LYS A 135 -20.01 18.04 2.02
C LYS A 135 -20.17 16.92 0.98
N ASN A 136 -19.40 16.94 -0.11
CA ASN A 136 -19.55 15.99 -1.22
C ASN A 136 -18.83 14.67 -0.98
N GLU A 137 -17.70 14.69 -0.27
CA GLU A 137 -16.95 13.50 0.08
C GLU A 137 -17.65 12.66 1.20
N ILE A 138 -18.79 13.14 1.74
CA ILE A 138 -19.69 12.37 2.64
C ILE A 138 -20.58 11.38 1.83
N GLN A 139 -20.67 11.52 0.50
CA GLN A 139 -21.63 10.73 -0.30
C GLN A 139 -21.17 9.31 -0.64
N SER A 140 -19.93 8.92 -0.36
CA SER A 140 -19.43 7.55 -0.48
C SER A 140 -19.50 6.81 0.88
N SER A 141 -20.68 6.26 1.18
CA SER A 141 -21.03 5.10 2.06
C SER A 141 -20.26 4.72 3.36
N SER A 142 -19.21 5.39 3.81
CA SER A 142 -18.45 5.02 5.02
C SER A 142 -18.00 6.24 5.82
N GLY A 143 -18.93 6.79 6.61
CA GLY A 143 -18.57 7.68 7.72
C GLY A 143 -18.27 9.13 7.34
N SER A 144 -18.03 9.92 8.38
CA SER A 144 -17.73 11.34 8.26
C SER A 144 -16.25 11.55 7.96
N ILE A 145 -15.95 12.24 6.87
CA ILE A 145 -14.62 12.70 6.47
C ILE A 145 -14.04 13.70 7.46
N GLY A 146 -12.81 13.46 7.88
CA GLY A 146 -12.04 14.40 8.69
C GLY A 146 -11.39 15.52 7.85
N GLY A 147 -11.19 15.31 6.54
CA GLY A 147 -10.59 16.29 5.67
C GLY A 147 -10.53 15.83 4.22
N TYR A 148 -9.88 16.63 3.39
CA TYR A 148 -9.42 16.23 2.07
C TYR A 148 -8.14 17.00 1.72
N ALA A 149 -7.38 16.49 0.76
CA ALA A 149 -6.16 17.11 0.30
C ALA A 149 -6.11 17.22 -1.22
N PHE A 150 -5.46 18.27 -1.72
CA PHE A 150 -5.18 18.42 -3.14
C PHE A 150 -3.89 19.19 -3.38
N SER A 151 -3.31 18.97 -4.56
CA SER A 151 -2.13 19.70 -5.02
C SER A 151 -2.39 20.27 -6.40
N THR A 152 -2.10 21.55 -6.61
CA THR A 152 -2.18 22.16 -7.95
C THR A 152 -0.92 21.91 -8.79
N GLU A 153 0.20 21.59 -8.12
CA GLU A 153 1.48 21.23 -8.73
C GLU A 153 2.17 20.13 -7.89
N PRO A 154 3.21 19.44 -8.42
CA PRO A 154 3.95 18.40 -7.68
C PRO A 154 4.81 18.91 -6.51
N THR A 155 4.69 20.17 -6.13
CA THR A 155 5.48 20.82 -5.08
C THR A 155 4.67 20.96 -3.80
N ILE A 156 5.35 20.92 -2.65
CA ILE A 156 4.68 20.96 -1.35
C ILE A 156 4.07 22.34 -1.07
N GLU A 157 4.66 23.40 -1.64
CA GLU A 157 4.19 24.78 -1.60
C GLU A 157 2.84 25.00 -2.30
N LYS A 158 2.46 24.05 -3.16
CA LYS A 158 1.22 24.05 -3.95
C LYS A 158 0.23 22.99 -3.50
N SER A 159 0.46 22.45 -2.29
CA SER A 159 -0.41 21.49 -1.63
C SER A 159 -1.27 22.18 -0.57
N THR A 160 -2.55 21.84 -0.57
CA THR A 160 -3.52 22.31 0.42
C THR A 160 -4.21 21.12 1.06
N ILE A 161 -4.31 21.14 2.39
CA ILE A 161 -5.18 20.23 3.15
C ILE A 161 -6.32 21.06 3.71
N VAL A 162 -7.55 20.57 3.53
CA VAL A 162 -8.76 21.15 4.11
C VAL A 162 -9.25 20.20 5.19
N LEU A 163 -9.45 20.73 6.41
CA LEU A 163 -9.94 19.97 7.55
C LEU A 163 -11.40 20.32 7.82
N CYS A 164 -12.25 19.29 7.82
CA CYS A 164 -13.69 19.42 7.97
C CYS A 164 -14.09 19.50 9.44
N ASP A 165 -15.34 19.91 9.72
CA ASP A 165 -15.85 20.05 11.09
C ASP A 165 -15.70 18.76 11.92
N THR A 166 -15.84 17.60 11.29
CA THR A 166 -15.62 16.29 11.92
C THR A 166 -14.24 16.15 12.54
N PHE A 167 -13.17 16.67 11.92
CA PHE A 167 -11.83 16.63 12.51
C PHE A 167 -11.77 17.40 13.83
N PHE A 168 -12.56 18.46 13.98
CA PHE A 168 -12.64 19.27 15.18
C PHE A 168 -13.69 18.76 16.18
N GLY A 169 -14.53 17.82 15.76
CA GLY A 169 -15.64 17.28 16.54
C GLY A 169 -15.22 16.31 17.65
N PRO A 170 -16.16 15.98 18.55
CA PRO A 170 -15.96 14.96 19.58
C PRO A 170 -15.75 13.57 18.96
N GLY A 171 -15.01 12.69 19.65
CA GLY A 171 -14.65 11.36 19.16
C GLY A 171 -13.43 11.34 18.23
N GLN A 172 -12.73 12.47 18.10
CA GLN A 172 -11.44 12.58 17.42
C GLN A 172 -10.39 13.07 18.43
N GLU A 173 -10.03 12.23 19.39
CA GLU A 173 -9.06 12.62 20.42
C GLU A 173 -7.63 12.71 19.85
N PHE A 174 -6.77 13.40 20.60
CA PHE A 174 -5.33 13.40 20.31
C PHE A 174 -4.69 12.08 20.73
N LEU A 175 -3.54 11.73 20.13
CA LEU A 175 -2.88 10.44 20.34
C LEU A 175 -2.62 10.14 21.83
N GLY A 176 -2.17 11.14 22.60
CA GLY A 176 -1.95 11.00 24.04
C GLY A 176 -3.23 10.69 24.83
N GLU A 177 -4.34 11.32 24.45
CA GLU A 177 -5.66 11.10 25.07
C GLU A 177 -6.20 9.71 24.73
N LEU A 178 -6.04 9.26 23.48
CA LEU A 178 -6.36 7.89 23.07
C LEU A 178 -5.58 6.84 23.87
N VAL A 179 -4.28 7.04 24.05
CA VAL A 179 -3.44 6.18 24.89
C VAL A 179 -3.96 6.12 26.32
N ASP A 180 -4.28 7.27 26.92
CA ASP A 180 -4.78 7.33 28.30
C ASP A 180 -6.17 6.71 28.46
N ASN A 181 -7.04 6.87 27.47
CA ASN A 181 -8.36 6.25 27.42
C ASN A 181 -8.24 4.72 27.33
N LEU A 182 -7.41 4.21 26.41
CA LEU A 182 -7.21 2.77 26.23
C LEU A 182 -6.55 2.12 27.45
N ARG A 183 -5.61 2.79 28.13
CA ARG A 183 -5.02 2.28 29.39
C ARG A 183 -6.07 2.04 30.47
N LYS A 184 -7.11 2.89 30.51
CA LYS A 184 -8.23 2.78 31.47
C LYS A 184 -9.34 1.85 30.99
N ALA A 185 -9.38 1.53 29.69
CA ALA A 185 -10.40 0.67 29.10
C ALA A 185 -10.24 -0.81 29.53
N PRO A 186 -11.34 -1.60 29.46
CA PRO A 186 -11.30 -3.06 29.57
C PRO A 186 -10.28 -3.69 28.61
N GLU A 187 -9.71 -4.83 28.98
CA GLU A 187 -8.64 -5.47 28.20
C GLU A 187 -9.04 -5.77 26.75
N GLY A 188 -10.29 -6.15 26.51
CA GLY A 188 -10.81 -6.40 25.15
C GLY A 188 -10.82 -5.16 24.24
N ASP A 189 -10.97 -3.97 24.81
CA ASP A 189 -11.06 -2.71 24.08
C ASP A 189 -9.69 -2.13 23.74
N ARG A 190 -8.64 -2.52 24.46
CA ARG A 190 -7.26 -2.04 24.26
C ARG A 190 -6.69 -2.37 22.89
N LYS A 191 -7.27 -3.36 22.21
CA LYS A 191 -6.89 -3.80 20.87
C LYS A 191 -7.91 -3.41 19.80
N ASN A 192 -8.94 -2.64 20.14
CA ASN A 192 -9.95 -2.21 19.20
C ASN A 192 -9.41 -1.04 18.34
N PRO A 193 -9.18 -1.22 17.03
CA PRO A 193 -8.63 -0.16 16.17
C PRO A 193 -9.57 1.04 16.01
N ASN A 194 -10.89 0.86 16.19
CA ASN A 194 -11.85 1.97 16.13
C ASN A 194 -11.67 2.97 17.29
N LEU A 195 -11.04 2.53 18.38
CA LEU A 195 -10.68 3.37 19.53
C LEU A 195 -9.24 3.92 19.44
N MET A 196 -8.54 3.64 18.34
CA MET A 196 -7.17 4.11 18.07
C MET A 196 -7.14 5.22 17.01
N ALA A 197 -8.26 5.48 16.35
CA ALA A 197 -8.40 6.55 15.36
C ALA A 197 -8.63 7.90 16.05
N GLY A 198 -7.92 8.94 15.58
CA GLY A 198 -8.07 10.30 16.07
C GLY A 198 -7.41 11.32 15.13
N LYS A 199 -7.28 12.57 15.59
CA LYS A 199 -6.81 13.69 14.75
C LYS A 199 -5.46 13.43 14.07
N GLY A 200 -4.51 12.81 14.77
CA GLY A 200 -3.20 12.47 14.20
C GLY A 200 -3.28 11.49 13.03
N LYS A 201 -4.16 10.47 13.10
CA LYS A 201 -4.40 9.53 12.00
C LYS A 201 -5.03 10.23 10.80
N ILE A 202 -6.06 11.05 11.03
CA ILE A 202 -6.74 11.79 9.96
C ILE A 202 -5.75 12.69 9.23
N LEU A 203 -4.98 13.49 9.95
CA LEU A 203 -4.01 14.39 9.33
C LEU A 203 -2.93 13.60 8.56
N LEU A 204 -2.48 12.45 9.08
CA LEU A 204 -1.56 11.56 8.38
C LEU A 204 -2.16 11.01 7.08
N HIS A 205 -3.43 10.59 7.10
CA HIS A 205 -4.15 10.15 5.89
C HIS A 205 -4.09 11.26 4.82
N GLU A 206 -4.48 12.49 5.17
CA GLU A 206 -4.50 13.60 4.20
C GLU A 206 -3.12 13.94 3.64
N LEU A 207 -2.07 13.85 4.46
CA LEU A 207 -0.70 14.06 3.99
C LEU A 207 -0.30 13.04 2.91
N THR A 208 -0.78 11.80 3.01
CA THR A 208 -0.40 10.74 2.06
C THR A 208 -1.05 10.89 0.68
N HIS A 209 -2.10 11.70 0.56
CA HIS A 209 -2.69 12.07 -0.74
C HIS A 209 -1.84 13.07 -1.54
N LEU A 210 -0.93 13.79 -0.88
CA LEU A 210 -0.16 14.85 -1.53
C LEU A 210 0.88 14.27 -2.50
N THR A 211 0.83 14.74 -3.74
CA THR A 211 1.72 14.27 -4.82
C THR A 211 3.19 14.51 -4.53
N ALA A 212 3.51 15.62 -3.83
CA ALA A 212 4.86 15.95 -3.38
C ALA A 212 5.43 14.93 -2.38
N LEU A 213 4.59 14.10 -1.76
CA LEU A 213 4.98 13.13 -0.73
C LEU A 213 4.88 11.69 -1.24
N ALA A 214 3.88 11.37 -2.06
CA ALA A 214 3.59 10.01 -2.53
C ALA A 214 3.94 9.75 -4.01
N GLU A 215 4.44 10.75 -4.76
CA GLU A 215 4.80 10.75 -6.20
C GLU A 215 3.65 10.42 -7.19
N THR A 216 2.62 9.70 -6.75
CA THR A 216 1.35 9.44 -7.43
C THR A 216 0.25 9.39 -6.38
N SER A 217 -0.94 9.93 -6.67
CA SER A 217 -2.11 9.77 -5.79
C SER A 217 -2.40 8.28 -5.61
N THR A 218 -2.13 7.75 -4.42
CA THR A 218 -2.41 6.35 -4.10
C THR A 218 -3.78 6.22 -3.49
N ASN A 219 -4.56 5.25 -3.93
CA ASN A 219 -5.81 4.85 -3.28
C ASN A 219 -5.57 4.16 -1.91
N ASP A 220 -4.33 4.18 -1.39
CA ASP A 220 -3.88 3.48 -0.18
C ASP A 220 -3.56 4.45 0.98
N ALA A 221 -4.04 5.70 0.93
CA ALA A 221 -3.80 6.69 1.98
C ALA A 221 -4.15 6.15 3.38
N ASP A 222 -5.27 5.44 3.45
CA ASP A 222 -5.75 4.80 4.67
C ASP A 222 -4.83 3.68 5.15
N SER A 223 -4.22 2.92 4.24
CA SER A 223 -3.26 1.86 4.58
C SER A 223 -2.05 2.44 5.31
N TYR A 224 -1.52 3.59 4.86
CA TYR A 224 -0.39 4.24 5.53
C TYR A 224 -0.78 4.78 6.92
N ALA A 225 -1.94 5.43 7.02
CA ALA A 225 -2.41 6.00 8.27
C ALA A 225 -2.75 4.92 9.31
N TRP A 226 -3.44 3.86 8.89
CA TRP A 226 -3.71 2.69 9.74
C TRP A 226 -2.44 1.98 10.14
N TYR A 227 -1.47 1.79 9.23
CA TYR A 227 -0.20 1.16 9.56
C TYR A 227 0.52 1.91 10.67
N ALA A 228 0.64 3.23 10.53
CA ALA A 228 1.32 4.05 11.51
C ALA A 228 0.66 3.96 12.89
N THR A 229 -0.68 4.05 12.89
CA THR A 229 -1.51 4.03 14.09
C THR A 229 -1.44 2.68 14.80
N GLU A 230 -1.71 1.59 14.09
CA GLU A 230 -1.72 0.25 14.68
C GLU A 230 -0.34 -0.17 15.20
N LYS A 231 0.74 0.16 14.47
CA LYS A 231 2.11 -0.13 14.93
C LYS A 231 2.49 0.67 16.18
N TYR A 232 2.03 1.91 16.29
CA TYR A 232 2.26 2.70 17.50
C TYR A 232 1.62 2.02 18.72
N PHE A 233 0.35 1.63 18.59
CA PHE A 233 -0.39 0.96 19.67
C PHE A 233 0.04 -0.48 19.93
N GLU A 234 0.56 -1.20 18.92
CA GLU A 234 1.12 -2.55 19.08
C GLU A 234 2.19 -2.60 20.17
N SER A 235 3.05 -1.58 20.21
CA SER A 235 4.12 -1.49 21.21
C SER A 235 3.62 -1.38 22.66
N MET A 236 2.35 -1.00 22.86
CA MET A 236 1.75 -0.76 24.18
C MET A 236 0.75 -1.84 24.60
N PHE A 237 -0.07 -2.32 23.66
CA PHE A 237 -1.21 -3.19 23.94
C PHE A 237 -1.16 -4.54 23.22
N GLY A 238 -0.07 -4.79 22.48
CA GLY A 238 0.06 -5.92 21.57
C GLY A 238 -0.70 -5.69 20.26
N THR A 239 -0.61 -6.63 19.33
CA THR A 239 -1.18 -6.50 17.98
C THR A 239 -2.68 -6.17 18.03
N PRO A 240 -3.12 -5.01 17.50
CA PRO A 240 -4.52 -4.64 17.42
C PRO A 240 -5.33 -5.64 16.59
N ASN A 241 -6.62 -5.77 16.91
CA ASN A 241 -7.58 -6.54 16.14
C ASN A 241 -7.72 -5.94 14.73
N ALA A 242 -8.18 -6.74 13.76
CA ALA A 242 -8.51 -6.19 12.45
C ALA A 242 -9.66 -5.18 12.58
N ALA A 243 -9.55 -4.02 11.92
CA ALA A 243 -10.64 -3.05 11.88
C ALA A 243 -11.84 -3.64 11.12
N TYR A 244 -13.03 -3.49 11.70
CA TYR A 244 -14.30 -3.93 11.10
C TYR A 244 -14.88 -2.93 10.10
N GLU A 245 -14.25 -1.77 9.91
CA GLU A 245 -14.72 -0.77 8.96
C GLU A 245 -14.20 -1.07 7.56
N LYS A 246 -15.14 -1.10 6.62
CA LYS A 246 -14.91 -1.20 5.18
C LYS A 246 -13.88 -0.15 4.76
N ARG A 247 -12.86 -0.62 4.07
CA ARG A 247 -11.81 0.22 3.50
C ARG A 247 -12.37 0.85 2.23
N ASP A 248 -11.96 2.07 1.90
CA ASP A 248 -12.39 2.76 0.69
C ASP A 248 -12.15 1.85 -0.54
N GLY A 249 -13.24 1.38 -1.14
CA GLY A 249 -13.25 0.35 -2.18
C GLY A 249 -14.37 -0.68 -2.04
N ASP A 250 -14.97 -0.83 -0.85
CA ASP A 250 -16.08 -1.76 -0.61
C ASP A 250 -17.43 -1.02 -0.63
N GLU A 251 -17.96 -0.72 -1.83
CA GLU A 251 -19.37 -0.32 -1.99
C GLU A 251 -20.28 -1.52 -1.67
N ASP A 252 -21.24 -1.33 -0.75
CA ASP A 252 -22.25 -2.35 -0.41
C ASP A 252 -23.64 -1.75 -0.60
N ASP A 253 -24.35 -2.35 -1.55
CA ASP A 253 -25.67 -2.01 -2.03
C ASP A 253 -26.72 -2.54 -1.03
N THR A 254 -27.51 -1.65 -0.44
CA THR A 254 -28.64 -2.06 0.43
C THR A 254 -29.97 -1.57 -0.15
N SER A 255 -30.61 -2.45 -0.92
CA SER A 255 -32.05 -2.46 -1.21
C SER A 255 -32.59 -3.90 -1.12
N PRO A 256 -33.87 -4.11 -0.81
CA PRO A 256 -34.32 -5.28 -0.06
C PRO A 256 -34.34 -6.60 -0.86
N GLU A 257 -33.76 -7.62 -0.25
CA GLU A 257 -33.91 -9.07 -0.48
C GLU A 257 -33.90 -9.54 -1.95
N GLN A 258 -32.71 -9.54 -2.56
CA GLN A 258 -32.40 -10.27 -3.79
C GLN A 258 -31.44 -11.46 -3.51
N PRO A 259 -31.40 -12.49 -4.38
CA PRO A 259 -30.64 -13.72 -4.16
C PRO A 259 -29.16 -13.43 -3.92
N ALA A 260 -28.51 -14.25 -3.09
CA ALA A 260 -27.11 -14.10 -2.67
C ALA A 260 -26.22 -13.55 -3.81
N PRO A 261 -25.46 -12.46 -3.56
CA PRO A 261 -24.63 -11.85 -4.59
C PRO A 261 -23.59 -12.85 -5.11
N PRO A 262 -23.24 -12.79 -6.40
CA PRO A 262 -22.19 -13.64 -6.96
C PRO A 262 -20.90 -13.39 -6.20
N ALA A 263 -20.18 -14.46 -5.84
CA ALA A 263 -18.92 -14.38 -5.15
C ALA A 263 -17.97 -13.42 -5.90
N VAL A 264 -17.40 -12.44 -5.20
CA VAL A 264 -16.41 -11.53 -5.75
C VAL A 264 -15.18 -12.37 -6.14
N PRO A 265 -14.64 -12.21 -7.37
CA PRO A 265 -13.46 -12.95 -7.78
C PRO A 265 -12.30 -12.72 -6.82
N THR A 266 -11.62 -13.80 -6.45
CA THR A 266 -10.44 -13.74 -5.57
C THR A 266 -9.16 -14.03 -6.33
N LYS A 267 -9.27 -14.63 -7.52
CA LYS A 267 -8.16 -15.05 -8.37
C LYS A 267 -8.30 -14.45 -9.76
N ALA A 268 -7.17 -14.35 -10.43
CA ALA A 268 -7.12 -13.86 -11.79
C ALA A 268 -6.01 -14.52 -12.60
N LEU A 269 -6.28 -14.72 -13.89
CA LEU A 269 -5.31 -15.08 -14.90
C LEU A 269 -5.07 -13.84 -15.77
N ASN A 270 -3.89 -13.25 -15.66
CA ASN A 270 -3.47 -12.16 -16.52
C ASN A 270 -2.69 -12.70 -17.71
N ILE A 271 -3.06 -12.27 -18.91
CA ILE A 271 -2.34 -12.62 -20.14
C ILE A 271 -1.74 -11.35 -20.74
N ILE A 272 -0.42 -11.37 -20.93
CA ILE A 272 0.37 -10.25 -21.39
C ILE A 272 0.98 -10.58 -22.75
N LEU A 273 0.89 -9.62 -23.68
CA LEU A 273 1.73 -9.62 -24.87
C LEU A 273 3.08 -9.00 -24.52
N GLU A 274 4.11 -9.81 -24.54
CA GLU A 274 5.50 -9.38 -24.45
C GLU A 274 6.06 -9.20 -25.85
N ASN A 275 6.77 -8.09 -26.07
CA ASN A 275 7.71 -7.96 -27.16
C ASN A 275 9.10 -7.73 -26.58
N LYS A 276 10.00 -8.68 -26.83
CA LYS A 276 11.37 -8.67 -26.35
C LYS A 276 12.31 -8.50 -27.54
N ARG A 277 13.00 -7.37 -27.55
CA ARG A 277 14.00 -7.02 -28.55
C ARG A 277 15.40 -7.04 -27.95
N ARG A 278 16.35 -7.69 -28.62
CA ARG A 278 17.75 -7.72 -28.23
C ARG A 278 18.61 -7.43 -29.45
N GLY A 279 19.68 -6.66 -29.25
CA GLY A 279 20.62 -6.29 -30.32
C GLY A 279 20.15 -5.09 -31.17
N VAL A 280 20.95 -4.77 -32.18
CA VAL A 280 20.69 -3.66 -33.12
C VAL A 280 19.95 -4.21 -34.34
N PRO A 281 18.88 -3.55 -34.83
CA PRO A 281 18.22 -3.97 -36.06
C PRO A 281 19.22 -4.18 -37.21
N MET A 282 19.05 -5.26 -37.98
CA MET A 282 19.92 -5.69 -39.08
C MET A 282 21.28 -6.31 -38.66
N ASP A 283 21.56 -6.42 -37.36
CA ASP A 283 22.71 -7.20 -36.87
C ASP A 283 22.37 -8.70 -36.78
N LYS A 284 23.37 -9.57 -36.88
CA LYS A 284 23.22 -11.03 -36.79
C LYS A 284 22.68 -11.48 -35.43
N ASP A 285 22.90 -10.67 -34.40
CA ASP A 285 22.48 -10.93 -33.02
C ASP A 285 21.12 -10.25 -32.70
N TYR A 286 20.45 -9.66 -33.71
CA TYR A 286 19.12 -9.08 -33.54
C TYR A 286 18.09 -10.18 -33.30
N GLN A 287 17.38 -10.07 -32.17
CA GLN A 287 16.24 -10.92 -31.86
C GLN A 287 15.05 -10.03 -31.56
N ASP A 288 13.95 -10.25 -32.27
CA ASP A 288 12.65 -9.63 -32.02
C ASP A 288 11.65 -10.77 -31.81
N ARG A 289 11.28 -11.02 -30.55
CA ARG A 289 10.41 -12.14 -30.18
C ARG A 289 9.19 -11.62 -29.45
N MET A 290 8.03 -12.10 -29.88
CA MET A 290 6.78 -11.82 -29.20
C MET A 290 6.24 -13.07 -28.55
N ASN A 291 5.82 -12.92 -27.29
CA ASN A 291 5.32 -14.00 -26.48
C ASN A 291 4.00 -13.61 -25.82
N TRP A 292 3.12 -14.59 -25.66
CA TRP A 292 2.05 -14.57 -24.69
C TRP A 292 2.60 -15.08 -23.36
N LEU A 293 2.49 -14.25 -22.32
CA LEU A 293 2.87 -14.60 -20.95
C LEU A 293 1.61 -14.73 -20.11
N PHE A 294 1.47 -15.85 -19.40
CA PHE A 294 0.30 -16.14 -18.59
C PHE A 294 0.70 -16.12 -17.11
N PHE A 295 -0.03 -15.38 -16.29
CA PHE A 295 0.23 -15.22 -14.86
C PHE A 295 -1.02 -15.55 -14.05
N SER A 296 -0.95 -16.58 -13.20
CA SER A 296 -1.99 -16.83 -12.19
C SER A 296 -1.68 -15.99 -10.97
N THR A 297 -2.60 -15.09 -10.61
CA THR A 297 -2.41 -14.03 -9.62
C THR A 297 -3.66 -13.89 -8.75
N ASN A 298 -3.59 -13.15 -7.65
CA ASN A 298 -4.79 -12.75 -6.93
C ASN A 298 -5.55 -11.70 -7.74
N TYR A 299 -6.86 -11.62 -7.55
CA TYR A 299 -7.69 -10.57 -8.14
C TYR A 299 -7.09 -9.18 -7.88
N GLY A 300 -7.18 -8.28 -8.86
CA GLY A 300 -6.64 -6.91 -8.78
C GLY A 300 -5.11 -6.79 -8.92
N THR A 301 -4.38 -7.89 -9.06
CA THR A 301 -2.92 -7.86 -9.20
C THR A 301 -2.49 -7.55 -10.64
N ALA A 302 -1.61 -6.57 -10.84
CA ALA A 302 -0.99 -6.30 -12.14
C ALA A 302 0.21 -7.22 -12.40
N SER A 303 0.39 -7.71 -13.64
CA SER A 303 1.49 -8.63 -14.00
C SER A 303 2.53 -8.02 -14.95
N GLN A 304 2.34 -6.77 -15.39
CA GLN A 304 3.28 -6.11 -16.29
C GLN A 304 4.62 -5.89 -15.59
N CYS A 305 5.70 -6.25 -16.27
CA CYS A 305 7.05 -6.17 -15.75
C CYS A 305 7.28 -6.92 -14.41
N ALA A 306 6.39 -7.84 -14.05
CA ALA A 306 6.49 -8.60 -12.83
C ALA A 306 7.43 -9.80 -13.04
N LEU A 307 8.30 -10.05 -12.06
CA LEU A 307 9.07 -11.29 -11.95
C LEU A 307 8.31 -12.35 -11.15
N PHE A 308 7.28 -11.93 -10.43
CA PHE A 308 6.44 -12.74 -9.55
C PHE A 308 4.97 -12.33 -9.67
N PRO A 309 3.99 -13.26 -9.58
CA PRO A 309 4.20 -14.70 -9.47
C PRO A 309 4.90 -15.28 -10.70
N ALA A 310 5.46 -16.48 -10.57
CA ALA A 310 6.12 -17.14 -11.69
C ALA A 310 5.13 -17.30 -12.87
N LEU A 311 5.65 -17.27 -14.09
CA LEU A 311 4.83 -17.53 -15.27
C LEU A 311 4.13 -18.89 -15.11
N ALA A 312 2.82 -18.88 -15.25
CA ALA A 312 2.02 -20.09 -15.32
C ALA A 312 2.33 -20.85 -16.62
N THR A 313 2.45 -20.13 -17.73
CA THR A 313 2.94 -20.66 -19.01
C THR A 313 3.40 -19.53 -19.93
N ARG A 314 4.13 -19.89 -21.00
CA ARG A 314 4.59 -19.01 -22.07
C ARG A 314 4.26 -19.65 -23.41
N ALA A 315 3.82 -18.85 -24.36
CA ALA A 315 3.68 -19.28 -25.75
C ALA A 315 4.22 -18.23 -26.72
N ASP A 316 4.83 -18.68 -27.82
CA ASP A 316 5.24 -17.79 -28.89
C ASP A 316 4.00 -17.23 -29.63
N VAL A 317 4.10 -15.99 -30.13
CA VAL A 317 3.04 -15.42 -30.97
C VAL A 317 3.18 -15.97 -32.39
N SER A 318 2.23 -16.82 -32.82
CA SER A 318 2.25 -17.50 -34.12
C SER A 318 1.81 -16.64 -35.32
N ILE A 319 1.79 -15.30 -35.19
CA ILE A 319 1.28 -14.39 -36.23
C ILE A 319 2.47 -13.73 -36.94
N GLY A 320 2.44 -13.68 -38.27
CA GLY A 320 3.49 -13.04 -39.09
C GLY A 320 3.59 -11.51 -38.98
N THR A 321 2.86 -10.88 -38.05
CA THR A 321 2.91 -9.44 -37.77
C THR A 321 3.82 -9.15 -36.58
N PHE A 322 4.89 -8.40 -36.81
CA PHE A 322 5.96 -8.13 -35.84
C PHE A 322 5.81 -6.78 -35.11
N SER A 323 4.58 -6.31 -34.85
CA SER A 323 4.39 -5.06 -34.10
C SER A 323 3.35 -5.19 -33.00
N VAL A 324 3.75 -4.80 -31.79
CA VAL A 324 2.87 -4.67 -30.62
C VAL A 324 1.65 -3.80 -30.92
N ASN A 325 1.83 -2.72 -31.69
CA ASN A 325 0.73 -1.83 -32.05
C ASN A 325 -0.29 -2.51 -32.96
N ALA A 326 0.15 -3.37 -33.89
CA ALA A 326 -0.77 -4.11 -34.76
C ALA A 326 -1.55 -5.18 -33.98
N LEU A 327 -0.91 -5.79 -32.98
CA LEU A 327 -1.52 -6.88 -32.20
C LEU A 327 -2.45 -6.37 -31.10
N LYS A 328 -2.13 -5.26 -30.44
CA LYS A 328 -2.91 -4.77 -29.29
C LYS A 328 -4.33 -4.31 -29.64
N ASP A 329 -4.62 -4.00 -30.90
CA ASP A 329 -5.92 -3.46 -31.30
C ASP A 329 -6.97 -4.58 -31.48
N ASN A 330 -6.64 -5.64 -32.21
CA ASN A 330 -7.64 -6.63 -32.65
C ASN A 330 -7.27 -8.10 -32.36
N TYR A 331 -6.12 -8.37 -31.74
CA TYR A 331 -5.67 -9.74 -31.50
C TYR A 331 -5.72 -10.14 -30.02
N PHE A 332 -6.09 -11.39 -29.79
CA PHE A 332 -6.04 -12.10 -28.52
C PHE A 332 -5.27 -13.41 -28.72
N PRO A 333 -4.75 -14.04 -27.65
CA PRO A 333 -4.03 -15.31 -27.79
C PRO A 333 -5.01 -16.38 -28.28
N ALA A 334 -4.84 -16.88 -29.50
CA ALA A 334 -5.68 -17.89 -30.12
C ALA A 334 -5.07 -19.28 -29.95
N GLY A 335 -5.87 -20.26 -29.53
CA GLY A 335 -5.43 -21.62 -29.29
C GLY A 335 -5.86 -22.15 -27.92
N THR A 336 -5.28 -23.29 -27.55
CA THR A 336 -5.45 -23.93 -26.24
C THR A 336 -4.10 -23.97 -25.56
N TYR A 337 -4.05 -23.48 -24.33
CA TYR A 337 -2.82 -23.36 -23.56
C TYR A 337 -3.03 -23.95 -22.18
N ASP A 338 -2.17 -24.89 -21.78
CA ASP A 338 -2.16 -25.42 -20.42
C ASP A 338 -1.56 -24.36 -19.47
N VAL A 339 -2.32 -23.99 -18.45
CA VAL A 339 -2.01 -22.92 -17.50
C VAL A 339 -2.07 -23.49 -16.09
N LYS A 340 -0.95 -23.42 -15.37
CA LYS A 340 -0.93 -23.73 -13.93
C LYS A 340 -1.48 -22.56 -13.14
N THR A 341 -2.65 -22.75 -12.53
CA THR A 341 -3.33 -21.73 -11.74
C THR A 341 -3.25 -22.02 -10.24
N GLN A 342 -3.74 -21.10 -9.41
CA GLN A 342 -3.93 -21.34 -7.98
C GLN A 342 -4.90 -22.50 -7.67
N ASP A 343 -5.77 -22.87 -8.62
CA ASP A 343 -6.71 -24.00 -8.51
C ASP A 343 -6.21 -25.29 -9.18
N GLY A 344 -4.95 -25.30 -9.61
CA GLY A 344 -4.32 -26.43 -10.27
C GLY A 344 -4.24 -26.27 -11.79
N ASP A 345 -4.23 -27.38 -12.50
CA ASP A 345 -4.05 -27.41 -13.95
C ASP A 345 -5.34 -26.99 -14.68
N CYS A 346 -5.29 -25.87 -15.37
CA CYS A 346 -6.39 -25.32 -16.18
C CYS A 346 -5.96 -25.15 -17.63
N GLN A 347 -6.91 -24.81 -18.50
CA GLN A 347 -6.69 -24.54 -19.90
C GLN A 347 -7.31 -23.22 -20.32
N TYR A 348 -6.50 -22.28 -20.79
CA TYR A 348 -7.02 -21.11 -21.49
C TYR A 348 -7.31 -21.49 -22.96
N LYS A 349 -8.51 -21.17 -23.44
CA LYS A 349 -9.01 -21.52 -24.78
C LYS A 349 -9.60 -20.29 -25.47
N ASN A 350 -9.21 -20.07 -26.71
CA ASN A 350 -9.73 -18.97 -27.54
C ASN A 350 -9.68 -19.35 -29.02
N ASP A 351 -10.73 -19.02 -29.76
CA ASP A 351 -10.88 -19.34 -31.19
C ASP A 351 -10.21 -18.33 -32.13
N GLY A 352 -9.66 -17.23 -31.60
CA GLY A 352 -8.99 -16.17 -32.35
C GLY A 352 -9.92 -15.22 -33.09
N ARG A 353 -11.24 -15.28 -32.87
CA ARG A 353 -12.25 -14.47 -33.59
C ARG A 353 -12.59 -13.16 -32.90
N GLY A 354 -11.57 -12.50 -32.34
CA GLY A 354 -11.72 -11.17 -31.72
C GLY A 354 -12.38 -11.16 -30.35
N ASN A 355 -12.52 -12.31 -29.67
CA ASN A 355 -12.93 -12.38 -28.27
C ASN A 355 -11.72 -12.68 -27.35
N PRO A 356 -11.82 -12.40 -26.04
CA PRO A 356 -10.73 -12.62 -25.09
C PRO A 356 -10.56 -14.07 -24.61
N GLY A 357 -11.41 -15.01 -25.04
CA GLY A 357 -11.33 -16.42 -24.64
C GLY A 357 -11.95 -16.73 -23.26
N ALA A 358 -11.68 -17.94 -22.78
CA ALA A 358 -12.13 -18.44 -21.47
C ALA A 358 -11.08 -19.37 -20.85
N LEU A 359 -11.05 -19.42 -19.52
CA LEU A 359 -10.24 -20.35 -18.74
C LEU A 359 -11.10 -21.52 -18.25
N TRP A 360 -10.61 -22.74 -18.45
CA TRP A 360 -11.30 -23.99 -18.11
C TRP A 360 -10.51 -24.72 -17.03
N CYS A 361 -11.10 -24.88 -15.85
CA CYS A 361 -10.50 -25.59 -14.72
C CYS A 361 -11.38 -26.81 -14.39
N GLY A 362 -11.08 -27.94 -15.04
CA GLY A 362 -11.98 -29.11 -15.03
C GLY A 362 -13.30 -28.81 -15.74
N ASP A 363 -14.42 -29.00 -15.04
CA ASP A 363 -15.77 -28.70 -15.54
C ASP A 363 -16.17 -27.22 -15.35
N THR A 364 -15.36 -26.43 -14.64
CA THR A 364 -15.63 -25.02 -14.37
C THR A 364 -15.06 -24.14 -15.47
N VAL A 365 -15.86 -23.16 -15.91
CA VAL A 365 -15.48 -22.21 -16.97
C VAL A 365 -15.52 -20.79 -16.44
N HIS A 366 -14.42 -20.07 -16.63
CA HIS A 366 -14.28 -18.66 -16.27
C HIS A 366 -14.13 -17.84 -17.54
N SER A 367 -15.10 -16.98 -17.84
CA SER A 367 -15.02 -16.10 -19.00
C SER A 367 -13.91 -15.07 -18.81
N CYS A 368 -13.15 -14.80 -19.87
CA CYS A 368 -12.14 -13.77 -19.85
C CYS A 368 -12.67 -12.49 -20.51
N LYS A 369 -12.14 -11.35 -20.08
CA LYS A 369 -12.42 -10.03 -20.65
C LYS A 369 -11.15 -9.39 -21.15
N GLN A 370 -11.32 -8.43 -22.07
CA GLN A 370 -10.22 -7.56 -22.47
C GLN A 370 -9.70 -6.78 -21.25
N HIS A 371 -8.39 -6.70 -21.10
CA HIS A 371 -7.79 -5.89 -20.04
C HIS A 371 -8.01 -4.39 -20.32
N ARG A 372 -8.35 -3.60 -19.29
CA ARG A 372 -8.65 -2.15 -19.43
C ARG A 372 -7.48 -1.36 -20.03
N ASP A 373 -6.27 -1.75 -19.67
CA ASP A 373 -5.02 -1.11 -20.13
C ASP A 373 -4.45 -1.69 -21.43
N ARG A 374 -5.24 -2.43 -22.23
CA ARG A 374 -4.78 -3.05 -23.50
C ARG A 374 -4.18 -2.08 -24.51
N GLN A 375 -4.50 -0.79 -24.40
CA GLN A 375 -3.93 0.24 -25.26
C GLN A 375 -2.59 0.81 -24.77
N ARG A 376 -2.20 0.49 -23.53
CA ARG A 376 -1.01 1.02 -22.87
C ARG A 376 0.16 0.05 -22.98
N VAL A 377 1.27 0.54 -23.54
CA VAL A 377 2.54 -0.19 -23.60
C VAL A 377 3.39 0.19 -22.39
N THR A 378 3.83 -0.81 -21.63
CA THR A 378 4.74 -0.64 -20.50
C THR A 378 6.14 -1.11 -20.88
N TRP A 379 7.15 -0.28 -20.66
CA TRP A 379 8.55 -0.65 -20.89
C TRP A 379 9.17 -1.23 -19.62
N CYS A 380 9.59 -2.50 -19.69
CA CYS A 380 10.14 -3.20 -18.55
C CYS A 380 11.67 -3.05 -18.51
N ARG A 381 12.14 -2.07 -17.75
CA ARG A 381 13.59 -1.87 -17.51
C ARG A 381 14.06 -2.81 -16.40
N GLY A 382 15.20 -3.46 -16.61
CA GLY A 382 15.89 -4.24 -15.58
C GLY A 382 15.47 -5.71 -15.43
N ILE A 383 14.49 -6.22 -16.21
CA ILE A 383 14.12 -7.64 -16.22
C ILE A 383 15.16 -8.47 -16.97
N ASP A 384 15.66 -7.94 -18.09
CA ASP A 384 16.76 -8.52 -18.85
C ASP A 384 17.59 -7.35 -19.41
N PRO A 385 18.65 -6.92 -18.72
CA PRO A 385 19.42 -5.71 -19.06
C PRO A 385 19.85 -5.55 -20.53
N PRO A 386 20.26 -6.60 -21.27
CA PRO A 386 20.59 -6.48 -22.69
C PRO A 386 19.37 -6.37 -23.62
N SER A 387 18.15 -6.53 -23.11
CA SER A 387 16.93 -6.58 -23.90
C SER A 387 16.02 -5.39 -23.62
N GLN A 388 15.40 -4.88 -24.67
CA GLN A 388 14.31 -3.93 -24.61
C GLN A 388 12.99 -4.72 -24.55
N ILE A 389 12.28 -4.64 -23.43
CA ILE A 389 11.05 -5.41 -23.19
C ILE A 389 9.85 -4.47 -23.13
N GLN A 390 8.83 -4.76 -23.92
CA GLN A 390 7.52 -4.11 -23.91
C GLN A 390 6.46 -5.11 -23.43
N HIS A 391 5.66 -4.75 -22.44
CA HIS A 391 4.50 -5.52 -22.01
C HIS A 391 3.23 -4.75 -22.34
N VAL A 392 2.24 -5.45 -22.87
CA VAL A 392 0.86 -4.97 -22.99
C VAL A 392 -0.05 -5.96 -22.29
N PRO A 393 -0.85 -5.55 -21.31
CA PRO A 393 -1.83 -6.44 -20.70
C PRO A 393 -3.01 -6.62 -21.66
N MET A 394 -3.36 -7.87 -21.99
CA MET A 394 -4.26 -8.14 -23.12
C MET A 394 -5.59 -8.71 -22.65
N VAL A 395 -5.53 -9.70 -21.76
CA VAL A 395 -6.71 -10.45 -21.28
C VAL A 395 -6.60 -10.62 -19.78
N VAL A 396 -7.74 -10.59 -19.10
CA VAL A 396 -7.88 -11.02 -17.72
C VAL A 396 -9.06 -11.98 -17.59
N CYS A 397 -8.87 -13.11 -16.92
CA CYS A 397 -9.94 -14.02 -16.50
C CYS A 397 -10.01 -13.96 -14.98
N GLU A 398 -11.16 -13.69 -14.39
CA GLU A 398 -11.30 -13.47 -12.94
C GLU A 398 -12.31 -14.50 -12.40
N TRP A 399 -11.99 -15.13 -11.27
CA TRP A 399 -12.87 -16.13 -10.64
C TRP A 399 -12.73 -16.26 -9.13
#